data_AF-A0A936WWL6-F1
#
_entry.id   AF-A0A936WWL6-F1
#
_cell.length_a   1.000
_cell.length_b   1.000
_cell.length_c   1.000
_cell.angle_alpha   90.00
_cell.angle_beta   90.00
_cell.angle_gamma   90.00
#
_symmetry.space_group_name_H-M   'P 1'
#
loop_
_entity.id
_entity.type
_entity.pdbx_description
1 polymer ?
#
loop_
_entity_poly.entity_id
_entity_poly.type
_entity_poly.pdbx_seq_one_letter_code
_entity_poly.pdbx_strand_id
1 'polypeptide(L)'
;MIAGEKWLSAKANERFAYYKTAQNSKDTPFHFQIIKCGNYTHKSLYQLPVRPSPNLPDMASIYLYPSTCFFEGTVLSEGRGTSTPFQVFGHPSLPKTLYSFTPNPTEGAKSSKNYGLVCYGWNVGGDPETVRKKLGGRIELQYLIDAYKLNLSSTNFL
;
A
#
# COMPACT_ATOMS: atom_id res chain seq x y z
N MET A 1 -4.97 21.51 -9.77
CA MET A 1 -5.12 22.98 -9.66
C MET A 1 -3.73 23.57 -9.80
N ILE A 2 -3.52 24.45 -10.77
CA ILE A 2 -2.22 25.08 -11.01
C ILE A 2 -2.29 26.52 -10.50
N ALA A 3 -1.30 26.94 -9.72
CA ALA A 3 -1.23 28.31 -9.25
C ALA A 3 -0.87 29.24 -10.42
N GLY A 4 -1.61 30.35 -10.58
CA GLY A 4 -1.42 31.30 -11.69
C GLY A 4 -2.46 31.22 -12.82
N GLU A 5 -3.26 30.15 -12.91
CA GLU A 5 -4.29 30.00 -13.94
C GLU A 5 -5.63 30.68 -13.59
N LYS A 6 -5.69 31.45 -12.49
CA LYS A 6 -6.89 32.12 -11.94
C LYS A 6 -8.03 31.18 -11.52
N TRP A 7 -7.79 29.88 -11.42
CA TRP A 7 -8.78 28.91 -10.92
C TRP A 7 -8.85 28.88 -9.38
N LEU A 8 -7.91 29.57 -8.72
CA LEU A 8 -7.79 29.68 -7.27
C LEU A 8 -8.48 30.94 -6.73
N SER A 9 -8.78 30.95 -5.42
CA SER A 9 -9.31 32.14 -4.73
C SER A 9 -8.35 33.33 -4.82
N ALA A 10 -8.88 34.56 -4.68
CA ALA A 10 -8.07 35.79 -4.73
C ALA A 10 -6.87 35.74 -3.77
N LYS A 11 -7.09 35.34 -2.51
CA LYS A 11 -6.05 35.14 -1.49
C LYS A 11 -4.97 34.13 -1.90
N ALA A 12 -5.34 33.07 -2.63
CA ALA A 12 -4.39 32.08 -3.11
C ALA A 12 -3.58 32.58 -4.33
N ASN A 13 -4.19 33.41 -5.19
CA ASN A 13 -3.48 34.08 -6.30
C ASN A 13 -2.51 35.17 -5.79
N GLU A 14 -2.84 35.89 -4.73
CA GLU A 14 -1.91 36.84 -4.06
C GLU A 14 -0.69 36.11 -3.49
N ARG A 15 -0.90 35.00 -2.78
CA ARG A 15 0.21 34.17 -2.30
C ARG A 15 1.09 33.67 -3.44
N PHE A 16 0.50 33.27 -4.56
CA PHE A 16 1.27 32.87 -5.74
C PHE A 16 2.16 33.99 -6.27
N ALA A 17 1.71 35.25 -6.21
CA ALA A 17 2.53 36.40 -6.63
C ALA A 17 3.83 36.53 -5.84
N TYR A 18 3.79 36.30 -4.51
CA TYR A 18 4.98 36.26 -3.66
C TYR A 18 5.95 35.13 -4.06
N TYR A 19 5.43 33.92 -4.26
CA TYR A 19 6.27 32.76 -4.60
C TYR A 19 6.96 32.86 -5.96
N LYS A 20 6.46 33.68 -6.90
CA LYS A 20 7.12 33.93 -8.19
C LYS A 20 8.46 34.65 -8.08
N THR A 21 8.66 35.44 -7.03
CA THR A 21 9.85 36.29 -6.85
C THR A 21 10.60 35.98 -5.56
N ALA A 22 10.17 34.98 -4.79
CA ALA A 22 10.81 34.57 -3.55
C ALA A 22 12.24 34.08 -3.82
N GLN A 23 13.20 34.59 -3.05
CA GLN A 23 14.60 34.19 -3.10
C GLN A 23 14.92 33.39 -1.86
N ASN A 24 15.66 32.29 -2.04
CA ASN A 24 16.11 31.48 -0.91
C ASN A 24 17.04 32.28 -0.01
N SER A 25 16.93 32.05 1.29
CA SER A 25 17.81 32.63 2.29
C SER A 25 18.48 31.53 3.10
N LYS A 26 19.42 31.91 3.98
CA LYS A 26 20.06 30.98 4.92
C LYS A 26 19.04 30.27 5.81
N ASP A 27 17.96 30.97 6.19
CA ASP A 27 16.93 30.47 7.11
C ASP A 27 15.72 29.85 6.37
N THR A 28 15.56 30.13 5.08
CA THR A 28 14.52 29.53 4.23
C THR A 28 15.15 29.09 2.89
N PRO A 29 15.75 27.89 2.86
CA PRO A 29 16.50 27.42 1.70
C PRO A 29 15.59 27.01 0.52
N PHE A 30 14.27 26.89 0.73
CA PHE A 30 13.32 26.56 -0.32
C PHE A 30 11.93 27.15 -0.04
N HIS A 31 11.30 27.72 -1.07
CA HIS A 31 9.97 28.32 -1.00
C HIS A 31 8.98 27.50 -1.85
N PHE A 32 7.87 27.07 -1.25
CA PHE A 32 6.79 26.39 -1.97
C PHE A 32 5.41 26.80 -1.47
N GLN A 33 4.44 26.79 -2.38
CA GLN A 33 3.04 27.05 -2.09
C GLN A 33 2.27 25.72 -2.04
N ILE A 34 1.58 25.46 -0.92
CA ILE A 34 0.65 24.33 -0.81
C ILE A 34 -0.78 24.83 -1.04
N ILE A 35 -1.47 24.27 -2.04
CA ILE A 35 -2.91 24.40 -2.19
C ILE A 35 -3.58 23.24 -1.46
N LYS A 36 -4.22 23.52 -0.33
CA LYS A 36 -4.87 22.49 0.50
C LYS A 36 -6.14 21.96 -0.18
N CYS A 37 -6.39 20.66 -0.05
CA CYS A 37 -7.68 20.07 -0.41
C CYS A 37 -8.80 20.68 0.44
N GLY A 38 -9.91 21.06 -0.20
CA GLY A 38 -11.15 21.38 0.52
C GLY A 38 -11.78 20.12 1.13
N ASN A 39 -12.45 20.27 2.27
CA ASN A 39 -13.21 19.20 2.94
C ASN A 39 -12.41 17.94 3.28
N TYR A 40 -11.08 18.05 3.41
CA TYR A 40 -10.22 16.94 3.78
C TYR A 40 -9.67 17.12 5.21
N THR A 41 -9.84 16.06 6.00
CA THR A 41 -9.23 15.90 7.34
C THR A 41 -8.48 14.57 7.42
N HIS A 42 -7.64 14.39 8.45
CA HIS A 42 -6.97 13.10 8.71
C HIS A 42 -7.92 11.93 9.02
N LYS A 43 -9.22 12.18 9.21
CA LYS A 43 -10.25 11.15 9.40
C LYS A 43 -10.94 10.75 8.09
N SER A 44 -10.64 11.44 6.98
CA SER A 44 -11.33 11.22 5.70
C SER A 44 -10.87 9.92 5.06
N LEU A 45 -11.81 9.08 4.66
CA LEU A 45 -11.53 7.81 3.96
C LEU A 45 -11.58 8.01 2.45
N TYR A 46 -10.66 8.83 1.93
CA TYR A 46 -10.57 9.11 0.50
C TYR A 46 -10.37 7.82 -0.30
N GLN A 47 -11.26 7.57 -1.26
CA GLN A 47 -11.19 6.43 -2.17
C GLN A 47 -10.37 6.84 -3.38
N LEU A 48 -9.31 6.10 -3.69
CA LEU A 48 -8.46 6.44 -4.84
C LEU A 48 -9.21 6.09 -6.15
N PRO A 49 -9.46 7.07 -7.04
CA PRO A 49 -10.16 6.82 -8.30
C PRO A 49 -9.27 6.12 -9.34
N VAL A 50 -7.95 6.17 -9.13
CA VAL A 50 -6.95 5.56 -10.00
C VAL A 50 -6.02 4.75 -9.11
N ARG A 51 -5.72 3.51 -9.54
CA ARG A 51 -4.80 2.63 -8.83
C ARG A 51 -3.43 3.29 -8.71
N PRO A 52 -2.87 3.43 -7.50
CA PRO A 52 -1.56 4.06 -7.32
C PRO A 52 -0.40 3.17 -7.79
N SER A 53 -0.64 1.85 -7.88
CA SER A 53 0.35 0.86 -8.31
C SER A 53 -0.38 -0.35 -8.93
N PRO A 54 0.24 -1.07 -9.88
CA PRO A 54 -0.35 -2.30 -10.42
C PRO A 54 -0.70 -3.35 -9.35
N ASN A 55 0.08 -3.42 -8.26
CA ASN A 55 -0.15 -4.35 -7.16
C ASN A 55 -0.93 -3.75 -5.98
N LEU A 56 -1.44 -2.51 -6.10
CA LEU A 56 -2.39 -1.92 -5.15
C LEU A 56 -3.71 -1.63 -5.89
N PRO A 57 -4.46 -2.68 -6.27
CA PRO A 57 -5.58 -2.55 -7.19
C PRO A 57 -6.83 -1.92 -6.56
N ASP A 58 -6.97 -2.01 -5.24
CA ASP A 58 -8.14 -1.57 -4.50
C ASP A 58 -7.77 -1.05 -3.10
N MET A 59 -8.79 -0.52 -2.40
CA MET A 59 -8.59 0.01 -1.05
C MET A 59 -8.32 -1.07 0.00
N ALA A 60 -8.74 -2.32 -0.19
CA ALA A 60 -8.42 -3.40 0.74
C ALA A 60 -6.91 -3.68 0.73
N SER A 61 -6.30 -3.78 -0.45
CA SER A 61 -4.84 -3.85 -0.60
C SER A 61 -4.15 -2.64 0.01
N ILE A 62 -4.67 -1.42 -0.18
CA ILE A 62 -4.08 -0.19 0.40
C ILE A 62 -4.13 -0.20 1.93
N TYR A 63 -5.25 -0.63 2.53
CA TYR A 63 -5.37 -0.71 3.99
C TYR A 63 -4.50 -1.83 4.58
N LEU A 64 -4.37 -2.96 3.88
CA LEU A 64 -3.54 -4.08 4.31
C LEU A 64 -2.05 -3.86 4.08
N TYR A 65 -1.66 -3.04 3.11
CA TYR A 65 -0.27 -2.85 2.71
C TYR A 65 0.68 -2.60 3.90
N PRO A 66 0.38 -1.72 4.89
CA PRO A 66 1.26 -1.54 6.04
C PRO A 66 1.46 -2.78 6.94
N SER A 67 0.59 -3.79 6.82
CA SER A 67 0.68 -5.05 7.57
C SER A 67 1.27 -6.18 6.73
N THR A 68 0.92 -6.25 5.44
CA THR A 68 1.34 -7.35 4.57
C THR A 68 2.60 -7.06 3.76
N CYS A 69 3.03 -5.79 3.64
CA CYS A 69 4.29 -5.46 2.97
C CYS A 69 5.52 -6.03 3.69
N PHE A 70 5.43 -6.33 4.99
CA PHE A 70 6.52 -6.99 5.72
C PHE A 70 6.91 -8.34 5.13
N PHE A 71 5.97 -9.03 4.46
CA PHE A 71 6.27 -10.28 3.78
C PHE A 71 7.22 -10.11 2.59
N GLU A 72 7.37 -8.90 2.04
CA GLU A 72 8.38 -8.60 1.01
C GLU A 72 9.80 -8.96 1.49
N GLY A 73 10.09 -8.77 2.78
CA GLY A 73 11.36 -9.14 3.42
C GLY A 73 11.44 -10.60 3.89
N THR A 74 10.59 -11.48 3.38
CA THR A 74 10.54 -12.92 3.71
C THR A 74 10.45 -13.77 2.45
N VAL A 75 10.65 -15.08 2.57
CA VAL A 75 10.46 -16.03 1.47
C VAL A 75 8.99 -16.24 1.05
N LEU A 76 8.03 -15.81 1.88
CA LEU A 76 6.60 -15.95 1.58
C LEU A 76 6.22 -15.01 0.44
N SER A 77 5.38 -15.48 -0.49
CA SER A 77 4.71 -14.61 -1.46
C SER A 77 3.69 -13.74 -0.74
N GLU A 78 3.67 -12.44 -1.04
CA GLU A 78 2.67 -11.45 -0.60
C GLU A 78 1.50 -11.31 -1.59
N GLY A 79 1.31 -12.30 -2.47
CA GLY A 79 0.17 -12.37 -3.38
C GLY A 79 0.32 -11.58 -4.68
N ARG A 80 1.48 -10.98 -4.97
CA ARG A 80 1.78 -10.43 -6.30
C ARG A 80 1.64 -11.52 -7.36
N GLY A 81 1.13 -11.14 -8.54
CA GLY A 81 0.80 -12.12 -9.58
C GLY A 81 -0.52 -12.88 -9.38
N THR A 82 -1.33 -12.48 -8.39
CA THR A 82 -2.70 -12.95 -8.21
C THR A 82 -3.69 -11.80 -8.47
N SER A 83 -5.00 -12.07 -8.38
CA SER A 83 -6.04 -11.04 -8.40
C SER A 83 -6.09 -10.19 -7.13
N THR A 84 -5.46 -10.62 -6.04
CA THR A 84 -5.55 -10.01 -4.71
C THR A 84 -4.17 -9.78 -4.05
N PRO A 85 -3.27 -9.02 -4.71
CA PRO A 85 -1.96 -8.69 -4.15
C PRO A 85 -2.07 -7.93 -2.82
N PHE A 86 -1.17 -8.23 -1.88
CA PHE A 86 -1.16 -7.74 -0.50
C PHE A 86 -2.39 -8.12 0.35
N GLN A 87 -3.29 -8.93 -0.18
CA GLN A 87 -4.44 -9.46 0.55
C GLN A 87 -4.29 -10.95 0.88
N VAL A 88 -3.34 -11.63 0.24
CA VAL A 88 -2.97 -13.02 0.51
C VAL A 88 -1.48 -13.11 0.78
N PHE A 89 -1.06 -14.07 1.60
CA PHE A 89 0.36 -14.37 1.78
C PHE A 89 0.57 -15.85 2.13
N GLY A 90 1.71 -16.41 1.72
CA GLY A 90 1.97 -17.84 1.90
C GLY A 90 3.19 -18.35 1.14
N HIS A 91 3.46 -19.64 1.29
CA HIS A 91 4.61 -20.30 0.67
C HIS A 91 4.26 -21.76 0.30
N PRO A 92 4.90 -22.37 -0.72
CA PRO A 92 4.61 -23.74 -1.13
C PRO A 92 4.87 -24.81 -0.06
N SER A 93 5.75 -24.54 0.90
CA SER A 93 6.07 -25.47 2.00
C SER A 93 5.07 -25.46 3.17
N LEU A 94 4.14 -24.51 3.21
CA LEU A 94 3.17 -24.40 4.31
C LEU A 94 2.09 -25.50 4.22
N PRO A 95 1.41 -25.82 5.34
CA PRO A 95 0.42 -26.90 5.37
C PRO A 95 -0.68 -26.74 4.33
N LYS A 96 -0.98 -27.83 3.61
CA LYS A 96 -1.98 -27.85 2.52
C LYS A 96 -3.43 -27.64 2.98
N THR A 97 -3.67 -27.68 4.30
CA THR A 97 -4.97 -27.37 4.92
C THR A 97 -5.27 -25.88 4.95
N LEU A 98 -4.29 -25.03 4.67
CA LEU A 98 -4.44 -23.58 4.61
C LEU A 98 -5.00 -23.11 3.26
N TYR A 99 -5.37 -21.84 3.18
CA TYR A 99 -5.84 -21.21 1.94
C TYR A 99 -4.77 -21.30 0.87
N SER A 100 -5.15 -21.67 -0.36
CA SER A 100 -4.21 -21.81 -1.48
C SER A 100 -4.35 -20.70 -2.51
N PHE A 101 -3.22 -20.30 -3.09
CA PHE A 101 -3.17 -19.36 -4.21
C PHE A 101 -1.91 -19.62 -5.05
N THR A 102 -1.96 -19.25 -6.33
CA THR A 102 -0.84 -19.43 -7.25
C THR A 102 -0.47 -18.08 -7.87
N PRO A 103 0.68 -17.49 -7.48
CA PRO A 103 1.26 -16.35 -8.16
C PRO A 103 1.60 -16.68 -9.62
N ASN A 104 1.18 -15.85 -10.55
CA ASN A 104 1.52 -15.96 -11.97
C ASN A 104 2.10 -14.64 -12.51
N PRO A 105 2.91 -14.67 -13.58
CA PRO A 105 3.36 -13.45 -14.24
C PRO A 105 2.18 -12.58 -14.67
N THR A 106 2.24 -11.28 -14.36
CA THR A 106 1.27 -10.27 -14.81
C THR A 106 2.01 -9.04 -15.33
N GLU A 107 1.33 -8.14 -16.03
CA GLU A 107 1.93 -6.89 -16.50
C GLU A 107 2.53 -6.06 -15.34
N GLY A 108 1.86 -6.09 -14.18
CA GLY A 108 2.28 -5.44 -12.94
C GLY A 108 3.27 -6.22 -12.08
N ALA A 109 3.57 -7.46 -12.42
CA ALA A 109 4.50 -8.32 -11.70
C ALA A 109 5.18 -9.27 -12.70
N LYS A 110 6.31 -8.83 -13.27
CA LYS A 110 7.12 -9.65 -14.20
C LYS A 110 8.10 -10.58 -13.46
N SER A 111 8.41 -10.27 -12.20
CA SER A 111 9.14 -11.13 -11.26
C SER A 111 8.49 -11.02 -9.88
N SER A 112 8.21 -12.17 -9.25
CA SER A 112 7.77 -12.25 -7.86
C SER A 112 8.13 -13.62 -7.29
N LYS A 113 7.95 -13.76 -5.98
CA LYS A 113 8.20 -15.00 -5.24
C LYS A 113 7.17 -16.06 -5.63
N ASN A 114 7.67 -17.29 -5.79
CA ASN A 114 6.87 -18.50 -5.95
C ASN A 114 5.98 -18.54 -7.22
N TYR A 115 6.45 -17.97 -8.34
CA TYR A 115 5.71 -18.05 -9.61
C TYR A 115 5.45 -19.48 -10.09
N GLY A 116 4.21 -19.71 -10.50
CA GLY A 116 3.74 -21.02 -10.95
C GLY A 116 3.62 -22.06 -9.84
N LEU A 117 4.02 -21.74 -8.60
CA LEU A 117 3.97 -22.65 -7.47
C LEU A 117 2.71 -22.38 -6.65
N VAL A 118 1.99 -23.45 -6.30
CA VAL A 118 0.86 -23.36 -5.37
C VAL A 118 1.42 -23.01 -3.99
N CYS A 119 1.05 -21.83 -3.50
CA CYS A 119 1.34 -21.38 -2.16
C CYS A 119 0.17 -21.71 -1.23
N TYR A 120 0.48 -22.04 0.02
CA TYR A 120 -0.51 -22.22 1.08
C TYR A 120 -0.28 -21.16 2.17
N GLY A 121 -1.34 -20.65 2.78
CA GLY A 121 -1.23 -19.59 3.76
C GLY A 121 -2.57 -18.93 4.11
N TRP A 122 -2.60 -17.60 4.07
CA TRP A 122 -3.72 -16.82 4.57
C TRP A 122 -4.31 -15.96 3.46
N ASN A 123 -5.64 -15.80 3.52
CA ASN A 123 -6.37 -14.75 2.84
C ASN A 123 -6.94 -13.81 3.91
N VAL A 124 -6.44 -12.59 3.94
CA VAL A 124 -6.85 -11.53 4.88
C VAL A 124 -7.56 -10.38 4.18
N GLY A 125 -7.80 -10.51 2.87
CA GLY A 125 -8.55 -9.57 2.04
C GLY A 125 -10.06 -9.65 2.21
N GLY A 126 -10.76 -9.00 1.29
CA GLY A 126 -12.22 -8.91 1.27
C GLY A 126 -12.69 -7.48 1.04
N ASP A 127 -13.92 -7.21 1.47
CA ASP A 127 -14.50 -5.87 1.38
C ASP A 127 -13.64 -4.82 2.13
N PRO A 128 -13.30 -3.66 1.53
CA PRO A 128 -12.44 -2.66 2.14
C PRO A 128 -12.94 -2.12 3.49
N GLU A 129 -14.25 -1.99 3.69
CA GLU A 129 -14.81 -1.51 4.95
C GLU A 129 -14.58 -2.54 6.07
N THR A 130 -14.82 -3.81 5.77
CA THR A 130 -14.60 -4.93 6.69
C THR A 130 -13.12 -5.05 7.06
N VAL A 131 -12.23 -5.00 6.06
CA VAL A 131 -10.76 -5.00 6.27
C VAL A 131 -10.34 -3.84 7.16
N ARG A 132 -10.79 -2.62 6.87
CA ARG A 132 -10.45 -1.43 7.66
C ARG A 132 -10.95 -1.54 9.11
N LYS A 133 -12.17 -2.03 9.32
CA LYS A 133 -12.75 -2.25 10.66
C LYS A 133 -11.91 -3.26 11.45
N LYS A 134 -11.52 -4.38 10.81
CA LYS A 134 -10.67 -5.42 11.42
C LYS A 134 -9.32 -4.85 11.85
N LEU A 135 -8.66 -4.06 11.00
CA LEU A 135 -7.35 -3.47 11.30
C LEU A 135 -7.41 -2.37 12.36
N GLY A 136 -8.56 -1.67 12.50
CA GLY A 136 -8.75 -0.65 13.52
C GLY A 136 -7.76 0.53 13.43
N GLY A 137 -7.21 0.80 12.25
CA GLY A 137 -6.19 1.85 12.03
C GLY A 137 -4.81 1.50 12.58
N ARG A 138 -4.53 0.21 12.81
CA ARG A 138 -3.24 -0.29 13.30
C ARG A 138 -2.59 -1.21 12.26
N ILE A 139 -1.29 -1.40 12.42
CA ILE A 139 -0.53 -2.44 11.72
C ILE A 139 -0.83 -3.77 12.42
N GLU A 140 -1.23 -4.79 11.64
CA GLU A 140 -1.51 -6.13 12.15
C GLU A 140 -0.28 -7.03 12.03
N LEU A 141 0.55 -7.03 13.08
CA LEU A 141 1.78 -7.83 13.13
C LEU A 141 1.53 -9.31 13.43
N GLN A 142 0.34 -9.69 13.91
CA GLN A 142 0.04 -11.08 14.24
C GLN A 142 0.15 -11.98 13.00
N TYR A 143 -0.18 -11.46 11.82
CA TYR A 143 0.01 -12.16 10.54
C TYR A 143 1.46 -12.62 10.33
N LEU A 144 2.43 -11.73 10.55
CA LEU A 144 3.84 -12.04 10.38
C LEU A 144 4.34 -13.02 11.45
N ILE A 145 3.88 -12.84 12.69
CA ILE A 145 4.24 -13.69 13.83
C ILE A 145 3.72 -15.12 13.63
N ASP A 146 2.47 -15.28 13.18
CA ASP A 146 1.86 -16.58 12.92
C ASP A 146 2.55 -17.30 11.76
N ALA A 147 2.85 -16.57 10.69
CA ALA A 147 3.62 -17.10 9.57
C ALA A 147 5.03 -17.55 10.01
N TYR A 148 5.72 -16.76 10.83
CA TYR A 148 7.02 -17.11 11.37
C TYR A 148 6.96 -18.39 12.20
N LYS A 149 6.03 -18.47 13.16
CA LYS A 149 5.85 -19.65 14.02
C LYS A 149 5.56 -20.92 13.23
N LEU A 150 4.72 -20.81 12.21
CA LEU A 150 4.37 -21.96 11.37
C LEU A 150 5.52 -22.40 10.45
N ASN A 151 6.43 -21.49 10.12
CA ASN A 151 7.57 -21.75 9.25
C ASN A 151 8.88 -22.07 10.01
N LEU A 152 8.87 -22.12 11.35
CA LEU A 152 10.04 -22.44 12.21
C LEU A 152 10.70 -23.79 11.90
N SER A 153 10.04 -24.70 11.19
CA SER A 153 10.61 -25.98 10.77
C SER A 153 11.53 -25.88 9.54
N SER A 154 11.59 -24.74 8.85
CA SER A 154 12.50 -24.50 7.74
C SER A 154 13.49 -23.39 8.09
N THR A 155 14.77 -23.63 7.85
CA THR A 155 15.89 -22.74 8.21
C THR A 155 15.90 -21.37 7.50
N ASN A 156 14.88 -21.05 6.69
CA ASN A 156 14.89 -19.94 5.73
C ASN A 156 13.56 -19.15 5.75
N PHE A 157 13.22 -18.50 6.86
CA PHE A 157 12.07 -17.56 6.88
C PHE A 157 12.41 -16.24 6.16
N LEU A 158 13.67 -15.83 6.24
CA LEU A 158 14.25 -14.66 5.60
C LEU A 158 14.91 -15.06 4.28
#